data_AF-J9FQ45-F1
#
_entry.id   AF-J9FQ45-F1
#
_cell.length_a   1.000
_cell.length_b   1.000
_cell.length_c   1.000
_cell.angle_alpha   90.00
_cell.angle_beta   90.00
_cell.angle_gamma   90.00
#
_symmetry.space_group_name_H-M   'P 1'
#
loop_
_entity.id
_entity.type
_entity.pdbx_description
1 polymer ?
#
loop_
_entity_poly.entity_id
_entity_poly.type
_entity_poly.pdbx_seq_one_letter_code
_entity_poly.pdbx_strand_id
1 'polypeptide(L)'
;MCVFCSSSPDDQYASEHVTANMMDKLCKANPYDGGGMAYFVLRTELQDGDGPSQVTAVEPIQQGWYKVSFVDMGQAGVMEIKMENGKLADYREVQEVGA
;
A
#
# COMPACT_ATOMS: atom_id res chain seq x y z
N MET A 1 3.29 -0.79 10.16
CA MET A 1 3.10 -1.08 8.72
C MET A 1 2.94 0.26 8.02
N CYS A 2 3.69 0.63 6.98
CA CYS A 2 3.59 1.96 6.34
C CYS A 2 3.59 1.86 4.81
N VAL A 3 2.68 2.57 4.16
CA VAL A 3 2.60 2.66 2.69
C VAL A 3 3.75 3.42 2.08
N PHE A 4 4.40 4.24 2.88
CA PHE A 4 5.16 5.37 2.37
C PHE A 4 6.64 5.33 2.69
N CYS A 5 7.16 4.23 3.26
CA CYS A 5 8.52 4.18 3.82
C CYS A 5 8.82 5.34 4.80
N SER A 6 7.79 6.04 5.29
CA SER A 6 7.87 7.02 6.37
C SER A 6 7.31 6.37 7.61
N SER A 7 7.98 6.50 8.75
CA SER A 7 7.50 5.98 10.04
C SER A 7 6.22 6.66 10.54
N SER A 8 5.79 7.75 9.90
CA SER A 8 4.60 8.52 10.27
C SER A 8 4.09 9.35 9.07
N PRO A 9 3.43 8.74 8.08
CA PRO A 9 2.80 9.51 7.02
C PRO A 9 1.69 10.38 7.62
N ASP A 10 1.72 11.67 7.30
CA ASP A 10 0.70 12.65 7.66
C ASP A 10 -0.03 13.15 6.39
N ASP A 11 -1.04 14.00 6.59
CA ASP A 11 -1.86 14.55 5.51
C ASP A 11 -1.03 15.33 4.49
N GLN A 12 0.05 15.98 4.93
CA GLN A 12 0.96 16.69 4.05
C GLN A 12 1.70 15.70 3.15
N TYR A 13 2.35 14.69 3.73
CA TYR A 13 3.04 13.65 3.00
C TYR A 13 2.12 12.97 1.98
N ALA A 14 0.89 12.64 2.41
CA ALA A 14 -0.11 12.03 1.56
C ALA A 14 -0.49 12.92 0.36
N SER A 15 -0.67 14.22 0.59
CA SER A 15 -0.99 15.17 -0.48
C SER A 15 0.14 15.34 -1.50
N GLU A 16 1.39 15.22 -1.06
CA GLU A 16 2.58 15.34 -1.88
C GLU A 16 2.84 14.08 -2.73
N HIS A 17 2.58 12.90 -2.16
CA HIS A 17 2.97 11.62 -2.76
C HIS A 17 1.83 10.78 -3.33
N VAL A 18 0.57 11.17 -3.08
CA VAL A 18 -0.60 10.37 -3.46
C VAL A 18 -1.62 11.22 -4.18
N THR A 19 -2.31 10.61 -5.13
CA THR A 19 -3.44 11.26 -5.81
C THR A 19 -4.68 11.26 -4.91
N ALA A 20 -5.56 12.24 -5.11
CA ALA A 20 -6.83 12.30 -4.39
C ALA A 20 -7.70 11.05 -4.61
N ASN A 21 -7.63 10.44 -5.80
CA ASN A 21 -8.38 9.22 -6.13
C ASN A 21 -7.92 8.02 -5.30
N MET A 22 -6.62 7.80 -5.19
CA MET A 22 -6.09 6.73 -4.35
C MET A 22 -6.38 6.98 -2.86
N MET A 23 -6.35 8.25 -2.43
CA MET A 23 -6.71 8.60 -1.06
C MET A 23 -8.18 8.27 -0.76
N ASP A 24 -9.10 8.68 -1.62
CA ASP A 24 -10.53 8.36 -1.48
C ASP A 24 -10.79 6.84 -1.47
N LYS A 25 -10.07 6.08 -2.30
CA LYS A 25 -10.14 4.61 -2.31
C LYS A 25 -9.67 4.01 -0.98
N LEU A 26 -8.56 4.49 -0.43
CA LEU A 26 -8.06 4.05 0.87
C LEU A 26 -9.03 4.38 2.01
N CYS A 27 -9.63 5.56 1.98
CA CYS A 27 -10.63 5.98 2.96
C CYS A 27 -11.87 5.10 2.95
N LYS A 28 -12.35 4.72 1.76
CA LYS A 28 -13.49 3.81 1.62
C LYS A 28 -13.17 2.40 2.10
N ALA A 29 -11.94 1.93 1.90
CA ALA A 29 -11.52 0.59 2.31
C ALA A 29 -11.31 0.45 3.83
N ASN A 30 -10.97 1.54 4.53
CA ASN A 30 -10.56 1.50 5.94
C ASN A 30 -11.28 2.56 6.79
N PRO A 31 -12.59 2.42 7.04
CA PRO A 31 -13.39 3.47 7.66
C PRO A 31 -13.12 3.69 9.17
N TYR A 32 -12.39 2.79 9.83
CA TYR A 32 -12.24 2.78 11.29
C TYR A 32 -10.95 3.46 11.82
N ASP A 33 -9.98 3.78 10.96
CA ASP A 33 -8.69 4.37 11.36
C ASP A 33 -8.73 5.91 11.27
N GLY A 34 -9.22 6.56 12.33
CA GLY A 34 -9.03 8.01 12.52
C GLY A 34 -9.74 8.92 11.51
N GLY A 35 -10.85 8.47 10.92
CA GLY A 35 -11.63 9.23 9.94
C GLY A 35 -11.46 8.76 8.49
N GLY A 36 -10.81 7.61 8.27
CA GLY A 36 -10.60 7.03 6.95
C GLY A 36 -9.21 7.28 6.37
N MET A 37 -8.33 8.05 7.01
CA MET A 37 -6.97 8.27 6.49
C MET A 37 -6.07 7.06 6.78
N ALA A 38 -6.44 5.88 6.29
CA ALA A 38 -5.59 4.71 6.37
C ALA A 38 -4.50 4.80 5.31
N TYR A 39 -3.31 5.21 5.76
CA TYR A 39 -2.08 5.19 5.00
C TYR A 39 -1.48 3.77 4.92
N PHE A 40 -2.33 2.75 4.79
CA PHE A 40 -2.00 1.31 4.86
C PHE A 40 -2.60 0.57 3.64
N VAL A 41 -1.83 0.50 2.55
CA VAL A 41 -2.04 -0.21 1.28
C VAL A 41 -1.35 -1.55 1.44
N LEU A 42 -0.05 -1.54 1.77
CA LEU A 42 0.73 -2.73 2.10
C LEU A 42 0.19 -3.30 3.40
N ARG A 43 -0.63 -4.34 3.34
CA ARG A 43 -1.17 -5.08 4.48
C ARG A 43 -1.60 -6.48 4.02
N THR A 44 -1.43 -7.45 4.89
CA THR A 44 -2.02 -8.80 4.76
C THR A 44 -3.21 -8.92 5.69
N GLU A 45 -4.15 -9.82 5.42
CA GLU A 45 -5.35 -10.00 6.27
C GLU A 45 -4.99 -10.44 7.70
N LEU A 46 -3.85 -11.11 7.86
CA LEU A 46 -3.37 -11.62 9.14
C LEU A 46 -2.99 -10.47 10.07
N GLN A 47 -3.58 -10.47 11.26
CA GLN A 47 -3.29 -9.53 12.33
C GLN A 47 -2.29 -10.14 13.33
N ASP A 48 -1.62 -9.28 14.09
CA ASP A 48 -0.84 -9.64 15.28
C ASP A 48 0.37 -10.57 15.03
N GLY A 49 1.09 -10.36 13.92
CA GLY A 49 2.39 -11.02 13.71
C GLY A 49 3.55 -10.27 14.36
N ASP A 50 4.54 -11.00 14.86
CA ASP A 50 5.74 -10.42 15.51
C ASP A 50 6.91 -10.19 14.54
N GLY A 51 6.70 -10.38 13.23
CA GLY A 51 7.75 -10.27 12.22
C GLY A 51 7.98 -8.86 11.67
N PRO A 52 9.00 -8.66 10.82
CA PRO A 52 9.29 -7.37 10.21
C PRO A 52 8.19 -6.94 9.25
N SER A 53 8.07 -5.62 9.05
CA SER A 53 7.21 -5.03 8.03
C SER A 53 8.06 -4.21 7.06
N GLN A 54 8.22 -4.65 5.81
CA GLN A 54 9.07 -4.00 4.82
C GLN A 54 8.76 -4.39 3.37
N VAL A 55 9.05 -3.51 2.43
CA VAL A 55 9.09 -3.86 1.00
C VAL A 55 10.33 -4.71 0.73
N THR A 56 10.16 -5.81 0.01
CA THR A 56 11.25 -6.74 -0.36
C THR A 56 11.65 -6.64 -1.82
N ALA A 57 10.71 -6.30 -2.71
CA ALA A 57 10.99 -6.10 -4.13
C ALA A 57 9.98 -5.14 -4.76
N VAL A 58 10.45 -4.41 -5.79
CA VAL A 58 9.61 -3.56 -6.65
C VAL A 58 10.00 -3.84 -8.10
N GLU A 59 9.04 -4.32 -8.89
CA GLU A 59 9.25 -4.69 -10.28
C GLU A 59 8.31 -3.88 -11.17
N PRO A 60 8.81 -3.14 -12.18
CA PRO A 60 7.94 -2.48 -13.12
C PRO A 60 7.19 -3.53 -13.96
N ILE A 61 5.90 -3.30 -14.15
CA ILE A 61 5.09 -4.09 -15.09
C ILE A 61 4.70 -3.21 -16.28
N GLN A 62 3.41 -3.07 -16.62
CA GLN A 62 2.96 -2.29 -17.76
C GLN A 62 2.14 -1.05 -17.35
N GLN A 63 2.16 -0.01 -18.18
CA GLN A 63 1.28 1.18 -18.04
C GLN A 63 1.41 1.91 -16.70
N GLY A 64 2.64 2.04 -16.17
CA GLY A 64 2.89 2.74 -14.92
C GLY A 64 2.52 1.96 -13.66
N TRP A 65 2.18 0.67 -13.80
CA TRP A 65 2.01 -0.23 -12.68
C TRP A 65 3.34 -0.88 -12.27
N TYR A 66 3.45 -1.18 -10.99
CA TYR A 66 4.58 -1.84 -10.35
C TYR A 66 4.06 -2.97 -9.47
N LYS A 67 4.65 -4.15 -9.60
CA LYS A 67 4.46 -5.24 -8.64
C LYS A 67 5.34 -4.98 -7.43
N VAL A 68 4.74 -4.92 -6.26
CA VAL A 68 5.41 -4.67 -4.98
C VAL A 68 5.24 -5.90 -4.11
N SER A 69 6.37 -6.57 -3.85
CA SER A 69 6.46 -7.66 -2.89
C SER A 69 6.88 -7.09 -1.54
N PHE A 70 6.25 -7.53 -0.47
CA PHE A 70 6.49 -7.03 0.87
C PHE A 70 6.32 -8.12 1.91
N VAL A 71 6.77 -7.82 3.13
CA VAL A 71 6.44 -8.58 4.33
C VAL A 71 5.65 -7.65 5.24
N ASP A 72 4.54 -8.13 5.78
CA ASP A 72 3.69 -7.49 6.79
C ASP A 72 3.73 -8.31 8.07
N MET A 73 4.30 -7.78 9.14
CA MET A 73 4.36 -8.50 10.42
C MET A 73 4.91 -9.95 10.31
N GLY A 74 5.85 -10.19 9.39
CA GLY A 74 6.40 -11.51 9.09
C GLY A 74 5.69 -12.32 8.01
N GLN A 75 4.58 -11.84 7.47
CA GLN A 75 3.80 -12.49 6.42
C GLN A 75 4.12 -11.92 5.05
N ALA A 76 4.42 -12.77 4.06
CA ALA A 76 4.66 -12.33 2.70
C ALA A 76 3.36 -11.85 2.04
N GLY A 77 3.43 -10.74 1.32
CA GLY A 77 2.33 -10.19 0.55
C GLY A 77 2.81 -9.62 -0.78
N VAL A 78 1.90 -9.53 -1.74
CA VAL A 78 2.15 -8.98 -3.07
C VAL A 78 0.97 -8.10 -3.48
N MET A 79 1.27 -6.93 -4.00
CA MET A 79 0.27 -6.06 -4.62
C MET A 79 0.81 -5.38 -5.86
N GLU A 80 -0.10 -4.83 -6.65
CA GLU A 80 0.26 -3.93 -7.74
C GLU A 80 -0.13 -2.51 -7.38
N ILE A 81 0.80 -1.58 -7.61
CA ILE A 81 0.66 -0.17 -7.32
C ILE A 81 0.88 0.62 -8.59
N LYS A 82 -0.02 1.56 -8.88
CA LYS A 82 0.08 2.45 -10.04
C LYS A 82 0.74 3.76 -9.65
N MET A 83 1.64 4.24 -10.50
CA MET A 83 2.21 5.58 -10.43
C MET A 83 1.75 6.43 -11.61
N GLU A 84 1.35 7.67 -11.33
CA GLU A 84 1.05 8.68 -12.34
C GLU A 84 1.68 10.01 -11.94
N ASN A 85 2.44 10.63 -12.84
CA ASN A 85 3.10 11.93 -12.61
C ASN A 85 3.92 11.97 -11.30
N GLY A 86 4.59 10.87 -10.95
CA GLY A 86 5.42 10.76 -9.74
C GLY A 86 4.64 10.54 -8.45
N LYS A 87 3.32 10.36 -8.51
CA LYS A 87 2.45 10.07 -7.35
C LYS A 87 1.82 8.69 -7.44
N LEU A 88 1.52 8.13 -6.28
CA LEU A 88 0.75 6.91 -6.12
C LEU A 88 -0.70 7.16 -6.53
N ALA A 89 -1.14 6.46 -7.57
CA ALA A 89 -2.37 6.76 -8.31
C ALA A 89 -3.48 5.74 -8.09
N ASP A 90 -3.12 4.48 -7.87
CA ASP A 90 -4.04 3.38 -7.60
C ASP A 90 -3.28 2.19 -7.00
N TYR A 91 -4.02 1.21 -6.48
CA TYR A 91 -3.48 -0.08 -6.06
C TYR A 91 -4.49 -1.20 -6.30
N ARG A 92 -4.01 -2.43 -6.43
CA ARG A 92 -4.85 -3.62 -6.43
C ARG A 92 -4.14 -4.80 -5.80
N GLU A 93 -4.92 -5.61 -5.11
CA GLU A 93 -4.46 -6.88 -4.57
C GLU A 93 -4.19 -7.85 -5.72
N VAL A 94 -3.06 -8.54 -5.63
CA VAL A 94 -2.77 -9.66 -6.51
C VAL A 94 -3.32 -10.89 -5.82
N GLN A 95 -4.45 -11.42 -6.30
CA GLN A 95 -4.86 -12.76 -5.91
C GLN A 95 -3.85 -13.73 -6.51
N GLU A 96 -2.95 -14.28 -5.68
CA GLU A 96 -2.24 -15.47 -6.10
C GLU A 96 -3.27 -16.60 -6.19
N VAL A 97 -3.62 -16.98 -7.43
CA VAL A 97 -4.34 -18.22 -7.69
C VAL A 97 -3.41 -19.33 -7.26
N GLY A 98 -3.66 -19.89 -6.08
CA GLY A 98 -2.92 -21.04 -5.57
C GLY A 98 -2.87 -22.14 -6.64
N ALA A 99 -1.66 -22.60 -6.94
CA ALA A 99 -1.42 -23.82 -7.69
C ALA A 99 -1.69 -25.05 -6.82
#